data_AF-A0A971AN95-F1
#
_entry.id   AF-A0A971AN95-F1
#
_cell.length_a   1.000
_cell.length_b   1.000
_cell.length_c   1.000
_cell.angle_alpha   90.00
_cell.angle_beta   90.00
_cell.angle_gamma   90.00
#
_symmetry.space_group_name_H-M   'P 1'
#
loop_
_entity.id
_entity.type
_entity.pdbx_description
1 polymer ?
#
loop_
_entity_poly.entity_id
_entity_poly.type
_entity_poly.pdbx_seq_one_letter_code
_entity_poly.pdbx_strand_id
1 'polypeptide(L)'
;MKYIRILKKIQMMLEILGPRQGRLFCAAYNITEAGNFEGRNIPNLIGADLKQVANEHNLPPEQLLSELESCRQKLLQARAKRTPPHKDDKILTAWNALMIAAQAMAARVFHNEQYLHSAEKAYAFIEAELTSGGRLLARWRDGEARYPAYLDDYAYLVWACLELYAASLNPDYLVKARTWAEAMDRLFWDREGGGYFFAAADAEELIVRPKEVYDGAMPSGNSVAARELLRLARLTGAGEYEERARQILAAFASRVKEYPAGYTHFMQAALQALWPGKEVVVTGDAAAEDTQKILGALQQKFLPEVNWLWARDPAALAEAAPFAAALPAQEGTCVYVCRNFACSRPRTDISTVIAEIIGPEP
;
A
#
# COMPACT_ATOMS: atom_id res chain seq x y z
N MET A 1 -14.88 -39.09 4.96
CA MET A 1 -15.41 -39.26 3.58
C MET A 1 -14.66 -38.28 2.69
N LYS A 2 -13.60 -38.73 1.99
CA LYS A 2 -13.73 -39.43 0.71
C LYS A 2 -14.53 -38.60 -0.29
N TYR A 3 -13.90 -37.60 -0.89
CA TYR A 3 -14.27 -37.21 -2.26
C TYR A 3 -13.01 -37.03 -3.12
N ILE A 4 -12.51 -38.20 -3.55
CA ILE A 4 -12.12 -38.47 -4.95
C ILE A 4 -10.77 -37.88 -5.46
N ARG A 5 -9.82 -38.82 -5.59
CA ARG A 5 -8.80 -39.00 -6.66
C ARG A 5 -7.47 -38.23 -6.56
N ILE A 6 -6.52 -38.87 -5.87
CA ILE A 6 -5.06 -38.69 -6.00
C ILE A 6 -4.46 -39.65 -7.06
N LEU A 7 -5.28 -40.42 -7.77
CA LEU A 7 -4.85 -41.20 -8.95
C LEU A 7 -5.12 -40.37 -10.22
N LYS A 8 -4.08 -40.14 -11.06
CA LYS A 8 -4.08 -39.62 -12.46
C LYS A 8 -3.99 -38.09 -12.70
N LYS A 9 -2.88 -37.41 -12.36
CA LYS A 9 -2.67 -35.98 -12.73
C LYS A 9 -2.04 -35.75 -14.12
N ILE A 10 -0.97 -36.47 -14.49
CA ILE A 10 -0.44 -36.42 -15.87
C ILE A 10 -1.50 -36.94 -16.84
N GLN A 11 -2.10 -38.09 -16.53
CA GLN A 11 -3.16 -38.65 -17.34
C GLN A 11 -4.36 -37.70 -17.50
N MET A 12 -4.72 -36.89 -16.49
CA MET A 12 -5.72 -35.82 -16.63
C MET A 12 -5.25 -34.70 -17.58
N MET A 13 -3.96 -34.30 -17.56
CA MET A 13 -3.41 -33.36 -18.54
C MET A 13 -3.51 -33.95 -19.95
N LEU A 14 -3.13 -35.21 -20.14
CA LEU A 14 -3.21 -35.91 -21.42
C LEU A 14 -4.66 -36.07 -21.91
N GLU A 15 -5.61 -36.30 -21.01
CA GLU A 15 -7.05 -36.42 -21.33
C GLU A 15 -7.66 -35.07 -21.74
N ILE A 16 -7.31 -33.98 -21.08
CA ILE A 16 -7.88 -32.65 -21.36
C ILE A 16 -7.20 -31.97 -22.55
N LEU A 17 -5.87 -32.08 -22.64
CA LEU A 17 -5.06 -31.38 -23.66
C LEU A 17 -4.75 -32.25 -24.88
N GLY A 18 -4.93 -33.56 -24.76
CA GLY A 18 -4.41 -34.53 -25.73
C GLY A 18 -2.94 -34.85 -25.48
N PRO A 19 -2.40 -35.94 -26.07
CA PRO A 19 -1.08 -36.44 -25.74
C PRO A 19 0.08 -35.48 -26.03
N ARG A 20 0.00 -34.70 -27.13
CA ARG A 20 1.05 -33.76 -27.53
C ARG A 20 1.13 -32.57 -26.57
N GLN A 21 0.04 -31.83 -26.46
CA GLN A 21 -0.05 -30.63 -25.62
C GLN A 21 0.07 -30.97 -24.13
N GLY A 22 -0.47 -32.11 -23.69
CA GLY A 22 -0.36 -32.55 -22.30
C GLY A 22 1.07 -32.84 -21.87
N ARG A 23 1.88 -33.51 -22.72
CA ARG A 23 3.32 -33.72 -22.43
C ARG A 23 4.10 -32.41 -22.42
N LEU A 24 3.85 -31.54 -23.40
CA LEU A 24 4.46 -30.21 -23.47
C LEU A 24 4.18 -29.39 -22.21
N PHE A 25 2.92 -29.35 -21.78
CA PHE A 25 2.50 -28.64 -20.58
C PHE A 25 3.13 -29.23 -19.32
N CYS A 26 3.23 -30.56 -19.21
CA CYS A 26 3.89 -31.20 -18.09
C CYS A 26 5.38 -30.87 -18.02
N ALA A 27 6.09 -30.86 -19.15
CA ALA A 27 7.51 -30.50 -19.20
C ALA A 27 7.72 -29.03 -18.82
N ALA A 28 6.92 -28.11 -19.38
CA ALA A 28 7.03 -26.69 -19.10
C ALA A 28 6.77 -26.33 -17.62
N TYR A 29 5.79 -27.00 -16.99
CA TYR A 29 5.34 -26.67 -15.63
C TYR A 29 5.82 -27.64 -14.54
N ASN A 30 6.85 -28.44 -14.84
CA ASN A 30 7.45 -29.42 -13.92
C ASN A 30 6.42 -30.37 -13.29
N ILE A 31 5.51 -30.92 -14.10
CA ILE A 31 4.50 -31.90 -13.66
C ILE A 31 5.06 -33.30 -13.88
N THR A 32 5.35 -34.01 -12.79
CA THR A 32 5.97 -35.34 -12.82
C THR A 32 5.03 -36.42 -12.27
N GLU A 33 5.36 -37.69 -12.50
CA GLU A 33 4.59 -38.81 -11.92
C GLU A 33 4.69 -38.85 -10.39
N ALA A 34 5.89 -38.57 -9.84
CA ALA A 34 6.14 -38.54 -8.41
C ALA A 34 5.55 -37.29 -7.71
N GLY A 35 5.23 -36.24 -8.47
CA GLY A 35 4.92 -34.91 -7.93
C GLY A 35 6.17 -34.06 -7.76
N ASN A 36 5.97 -32.75 -7.71
CA ASN A 36 7.03 -31.75 -7.53
C ASN A 36 7.00 -31.07 -6.15
N PHE A 37 5.97 -31.34 -5.33
CA PHE A 37 5.83 -30.83 -3.96
C PHE A 37 5.01 -31.81 -3.11
N GLU A 38 5.60 -32.40 -2.07
CA GLU A 38 4.94 -33.31 -1.13
C GLU A 38 4.10 -34.43 -1.80
N GLY A 39 4.64 -35.04 -2.86
CA GLY A 39 3.93 -36.07 -3.64
C GLY A 39 2.76 -35.54 -4.49
N ARG A 40 2.63 -34.22 -4.62
CA ARG A 40 1.63 -33.53 -5.44
C ARG A 40 2.33 -32.71 -6.53
N ASN A 41 1.61 -32.44 -7.62
CA ASN A 41 2.04 -31.47 -8.63
C ASN A 41 1.40 -30.11 -8.35
N ILE A 42 2.24 -29.09 -8.18
CA ILE A 42 1.95 -27.66 -8.21
C ILE A 42 2.58 -27.11 -9.49
N PRO A 43 1.82 -26.88 -10.57
CA PRO A 43 2.36 -26.35 -11.82
C PRO A 43 3.14 -25.05 -11.57
N ASN A 44 4.41 -24.99 -11.95
CA ASN A 44 5.27 -23.83 -11.72
C ASN A 44 6.38 -23.75 -12.79
N LEU A 45 6.98 -22.57 -12.95
CA LEU A 45 8.08 -22.34 -13.89
C LEU A 45 9.45 -22.25 -13.17
N ILE A 46 9.55 -22.76 -11.93
CA ILE A 46 10.77 -22.65 -11.14
C ILE A 46 11.83 -23.55 -11.78
N GLY A 47 12.93 -22.95 -12.22
CA GLY A 47 14.02 -23.65 -12.90
C GLY A 47 13.67 -24.15 -14.30
N ALA A 48 12.54 -23.74 -14.88
CA ALA A 48 12.14 -24.15 -16.21
C ALA A 48 12.96 -23.42 -17.29
N ASP A 49 13.68 -24.18 -18.13
CA ASP A 49 14.26 -23.67 -19.37
C ASP A 49 13.27 -23.87 -20.52
N LEU A 50 12.47 -22.84 -20.81
CA LEU A 50 11.50 -22.89 -21.89
C LEU A 50 12.14 -23.05 -23.27
N LYS A 51 13.41 -22.66 -23.46
CA LYS A 51 14.11 -22.89 -24.73
C LYS A 51 14.45 -24.37 -24.88
N GLN A 52 14.91 -25.01 -23.80
CA GLN A 52 15.12 -26.46 -23.79
C GLN A 52 13.83 -27.22 -24.05
N VAL A 53 12.73 -26.85 -23.37
CA VAL A 53 11.41 -27.46 -23.58
C VAL A 53 10.93 -27.28 -25.03
N ALA A 54 11.14 -26.11 -25.63
CA ALA A 54 10.81 -25.87 -27.04
C ALA A 54 11.58 -26.83 -27.96
N ASN A 55 12.89 -26.99 -27.73
CA ASN A 55 13.75 -27.88 -28.52
C ASN A 55 13.35 -29.35 -28.38
N GLU A 56 13.13 -29.84 -27.15
CA GLU A 56 12.71 -31.23 -26.89
C GLU A 56 11.36 -31.57 -27.55
N HIS A 57 10.51 -30.57 -27.73
CA HIS A 57 9.21 -30.71 -28.38
C HIS A 57 9.18 -30.28 -29.85
N ASN A 58 10.34 -29.96 -30.45
CA ASN A 58 10.48 -29.52 -31.84
C ASN A 58 9.59 -28.31 -32.20
N LEU A 59 9.52 -27.33 -31.30
CA LEU A 59 8.76 -26.09 -31.48
C LEU A 59 9.69 -24.87 -31.55
N PRO A 60 9.42 -23.89 -32.43
CA PRO A 60 9.99 -22.56 -32.31
C PRO A 60 9.60 -21.90 -30.96
N PRO A 61 10.50 -21.13 -30.32
CA PRO A 61 10.21 -20.50 -29.02
C PRO A 61 8.94 -19.63 -29.00
N GLU A 62 8.67 -18.93 -30.09
CA GLU A 62 7.47 -18.10 -30.28
C GLU A 62 6.17 -18.92 -30.36
N GLN A 63 6.24 -20.14 -30.89
CA GLN A 63 5.08 -21.05 -30.95
C GLN A 63 4.83 -21.72 -29.60
N LEU A 64 5.87 -21.95 -28.79
CA LEU A 64 5.73 -22.54 -27.45
C LEU A 64 4.77 -21.73 -26.57
N LEU A 65 4.94 -20.41 -26.51
CA LEU A 65 4.10 -19.56 -25.65
C LEU A 65 2.63 -19.59 -26.07
N SER A 66 2.36 -19.57 -27.38
CA SER A 66 1.00 -19.69 -27.92
C SER A 66 0.36 -21.06 -27.60
N GLU A 67 1.14 -22.14 -27.71
CA GLU A 67 0.70 -23.49 -27.35
C GLU A 67 0.42 -23.62 -25.84
N LEU A 68 1.28 -23.07 -24.97
CA LEU A 68 1.07 -23.06 -23.52
C LEU A 68 -0.14 -22.21 -23.11
N GLU A 69 -0.37 -21.07 -23.79
CA GLU A 69 -1.59 -20.26 -23.62
C GLU A 69 -2.84 -21.07 -23.97
N SER A 70 -2.84 -21.73 -25.14
CA SER A 70 -3.92 -22.62 -25.58
C SER A 70 -4.21 -23.72 -24.55
N CYS A 71 -3.15 -24.35 -24.01
CA CYS A 71 -3.26 -25.33 -22.93
C CYS A 71 -3.89 -24.72 -21.68
N ARG A 72 -3.45 -23.53 -21.25
CA ARG A 72 -4.00 -22.84 -20.07
C ARG A 72 -5.49 -22.57 -20.24
N GLN A 73 -5.94 -22.11 -21.41
CA GLN A 73 -7.36 -21.86 -21.69
C GLN A 73 -8.20 -23.15 -21.61
N LYS A 74 -7.73 -24.25 -22.21
CA LYS A 74 -8.42 -25.56 -22.13
C LYS A 74 -8.50 -26.07 -20.70
N LEU A 75 -7.42 -25.97 -19.93
CA LEU A 75 -7.39 -26.35 -18.53
C LEU A 75 -8.29 -25.44 -17.67
N LEU A 76 -8.35 -24.14 -17.97
CA LEU A 76 -9.25 -23.20 -17.31
C LEU A 76 -10.71 -23.55 -17.57
N GLN A 77 -11.09 -23.86 -18.81
CA GLN A 77 -12.43 -24.34 -19.16
C GLN A 77 -12.79 -25.64 -18.45
N ALA A 78 -11.84 -26.59 -18.37
CA ALA A 78 -12.04 -27.83 -17.62
C ALA A 78 -12.18 -27.58 -16.11
N ARG A 79 -11.41 -26.63 -15.54
CA ARG A 79 -11.51 -26.20 -14.14
C ARG A 79 -12.84 -25.52 -13.85
N ALA A 80 -13.37 -24.72 -14.77
CA ALA A 80 -14.63 -23.99 -14.63
C ALA A 80 -15.85 -24.92 -14.47
N LYS A 81 -15.76 -26.18 -14.91
CA LYS A 81 -16.79 -27.21 -14.70
C LYS A 81 -16.84 -27.76 -13.26
N ARG A 82 -15.83 -27.45 -12.44
CA ARG A 82 -15.79 -27.87 -11.04
C ARG A 82 -16.55 -26.85 -10.19
N THR A 83 -17.23 -27.32 -9.15
CA THR A 83 -17.76 -26.41 -8.13
C THR A 83 -16.62 -25.55 -7.58
N PRO A 84 -16.69 -24.22 -7.72
CA PRO A 84 -15.67 -23.36 -7.16
C PRO A 84 -15.69 -23.47 -5.63
N PRO A 85 -14.54 -23.33 -4.94
CA PRO A 85 -14.55 -23.11 -3.51
C PRO A 85 -15.42 -21.89 -3.17
N HIS A 86 -16.03 -21.90 -1.98
CA HIS A 86 -16.69 -20.71 -1.48
C HIS A 86 -15.71 -19.53 -1.49
N LYS A 87 -16.14 -18.42 -2.08
CA LYS A 87 -15.38 -17.17 -2.08
C LYS A 87 -15.79 -16.39 -0.83
N ASP A 88 -14.80 -15.93 -0.07
CA ASP A 88 -15.06 -14.81 0.85
C ASP A 88 -15.12 -13.55 0.00
N ASP A 89 -16.32 -13.00 -0.16
CA ASP A 89 -16.65 -11.84 -0.97
C ASP A 89 -16.87 -10.58 -0.12
N LYS A 90 -16.48 -10.63 1.16
CA LYS A 90 -16.45 -9.45 2.03
C LYS A 90 -15.45 -8.43 1.50
N ILE A 91 -15.87 -7.17 1.55
CA ILE A 91 -15.01 -6.00 1.34
C ILE A 91 -14.67 -5.48 2.73
N LEU A 92 -13.39 -5.54 3.12
CA LEU A 92 -12.92 -5.09 4.43
C LEU A 92 -12.22 -3.74 4.30
N THR A 93 -12.51 -2.79 5.20
CA THR A 93 -11.95 -1.43 5.15
C THR A 93 -10.43 -1.47 5.22
N ALA A 94 -9.86 -2.15 6.22
CA ALA A 94 -8.41 -2.33 6.36
C ALA A 94 -7.74 -2.88 5.10
N TRP A 95 -8.26 -3.97 4.52
CA TRP A 95 -7.62 -4.61 3.37
C TRP A 95 -7.74 -3.77 2.09
N ASN A 96 -8.86 -3.07 1.91
CA ASN A 96 -9.01 -2.14 0.79
C ASN A 96 -8.13 -0.91 0.98
N ALA A 97 -7.95 -0.40 2.20
CA ALA A 97 -7.03 0.68 2.48
C ALA A 97 -5.58 0.31 2.13
N LEU A 98 -5.12 -0.89 2.49
CA LEU A 98 -3.80 -1.40 2.06
C LEU A 98 -3.70 -1.52 0.54
N MET A 99 -4.75 -2.02 -0.13
CA MET A 99 -4.80 -2.10 -1.59
C MET A 99 -4.73 -0.70 -2.23
N ILE A 100 -5.47 0.28 -1.70
CA ILE A 100 -5.47 1.67 -2.18
C ILE A 100 -4.07 2.27 -2.04
N ALA A 101 -3.44 2.11 -0.87
CA ALA A 101 -2.07 2.58 -0.65
C ALA A 101 -1.10 1.97 -1.68
N ALA A 102 -1.16 0.65 -1.88
CA ALA A 102 -0.33 -0.04 -2.86
C ALA A 102 -0.58 0.42 -4.30
N GLN A 103 -1.85 0.60 -4.70
CA GLN A 103 -2.20 1.07 -6.04
C GLN A 103 -1.79 2.53 -6.27
N ALA A 104 -1.94 3.41 -5.28
CA ALA A 104 -1.50 4.80 -5.37
C ALA A 104 0.04 4.89 -5.47
N MET A 105 0.77 4.11 -4.66
CA MET A 105 2.23 3.98 -4.78
C MET A 105 2.65 3.46 -6.16
N ALA A 106 1.98 2.43 -6.67
CA ALA A 106 2.26 1.89 -8.00
C ALA A 106 1.94 2.90 -9.10
N ALA A 107 0.84 3.65 -8.97
CA ALA A 107 0.44 4.67 -9.94
C ALA A 107 1.51 5.74 -10.09
N ARG A 108 2.04 6.27 -8.97
CA ARG A 108 3.07 7.33 -9.03
C ARG A 108 4.43 6.84 -9.53
N VAL A 109 4.81 5.60 -9.21
CA VAL A 109 6.13 5.05 -9.60
C VAL A 109 6.13 4.62 -11.07
N PHE A 110 5.03 4.02 -11.54
CA PHE A 110 4.93 3.49 -12.90
C PHE A 110 4.20 4.41 -13.88
N HIS A 111 3.77 5.61 -13.44
CA HIS A 111 2.93 6.52 -14.22
C HIS A 111 1.68 5.84 -14.78
N ASN A 112 1.01 5.05 -13.94
CA ASN A 112 -0.14 4.25 -14.35
C ASN A 112 -1.45 4.85 -13.83
N GLU A 113 -2.13 5.60 -14.70
CA GLU A 113 -3.42 6.24 -14.41
C GLU A 113 -4.53 5.23 -14.06
N GLN A 114 -4.47 4.00 -14.57
CA GLN A 114 -5.47 2.97 -14.23
C GLN A 114 -5.36 2.53 -12.77
N TYR A 115 -4.14 2.49 -12.23
CA TYR A 115 -3.92 2.19 -10.82
C TYR A 115 -4.43 3.34 -9.94
N LEU A 116 -4.17 4.59 -10.33
CA LEU A 116 -4.70 5.74 -9.60
C LEU A 116 -6.24 5.72 -9.61
N HIS A 117 -6.86 5.61 -10.78
CA HIS A 117 -8.31 5.56 -10.91
C HIS A 117 -8.94 4.41 -10.11
N SER A 118 -8.30 3.23 -10.09
CA SER A 118 -8.75 2.11 -9.27
C SER A 118 -8.69 2.43 -7.77
N ALA A 119 -7.61 3.06 -7.32
CA ALA A 119 -7.41 3.44 -5.92
C ALA A 119 -8.45 4.48 -5.48
N GLU A 120 -8.69 5.51 -6.30
CA GLU A 120 -9.67 6.55 -6.02
C GLU A 120 -11.10 6.01 -6.00
N LYS A 121 -11.43 5.10 -6.93
CA LYS A 121 -12.73 4.42 -6.93
C LYS A 121 -12.95 3.57 -5.68
N ALA A 122 -11.93 2.83 -5.26
CA ALA A 122 -12.01 2.03 -4.04
C ALA A 122 -12.14 2.91 -2.79
N TYR A 123 -11.45 4.05 -2.75
CA TYR A 123 -11.58 5.03 -1.68
C TYR A 123 -12.99 5.65 -1.63
N ALA A 124 -13.51 6.09 -2.77
CA ALA A 124 -14.87 6.63 -2.88
C ALA A 124 -15.92 5.60 -2.44
N PHE A 125 -15.70 4.32 -2.72
CA PHE A 125 -16.55 3.24 -2.21
C PHE A 125 -16.51 3.15 -0.66
N ILE A 126 -15.33 3.27 -0.03
CA ILE A 126 -15.23 3.28 1.44
C ILE A 126 -16.00 4.46 2.03
N GLU A 127 -15.89 5.65 1.43
CA GLU A 127 -16.62 6.83 1.87
C GLU A 127 -18.14 6.67 1.71
N ALA A 128 -18.60 6.10 0.59
CA ALA A 128 -20.02 5.97 0.31
C ALA A 128 -20.70 4.84 1.10
N GLU A 129 -20.04 3.69 1.20
CA GLU A 129 -20.67 2.44 1.64
C GLU A 129 -20.16 1.96 3.00
N LEU A 130 -18.93 2.31 3.38
CA LEU A 130 -18.29 1.88 4.63
C LEU A 130 -18.13 3.02 5.63
N THR A 131 -18.83 4.14 5.43
CA THR A 131 -18.86 5.27 6.36
C THR A 131 -20.30 5.59 6.75
N SER A 132 -20.54 5.74 8.05
CA SER A 132 -21.85 6.16 8.58
C SER A 132 -21.67 7.11 9.75
N GLY A 133 -22.32 8.27 9.71
CA GLY A 133 -22.22 9.28 10.77
C GLY A 133 -20.79 9.78 11.05
N GLY A 134 -19.93 9.81 10.03
CA GLY A 134 -18.51 10.17 10.19
C GLY A 134 -17.65 9.08 10.84
N ARG A 135 -18.13 7.83 10.87
CA ARG A 135 -17.42 6.68 11.42
C ARG A 135 -17.26 5.59 10.37
N LEU A 136 -16.09 4.93 10.37
CA LEU A 136 -15.83 3.78 9.51
C LEU A 136 -16.55 2.53 10.04
N LEU A 137 -16.99 1.70 9.10
CA LEU A 137 -17.47 0.35 9.31
C LEU A 137 -16.40 -0.63 8.81
N ALA A 138 -16.29 -1.80 9.43
CA ALA A 138 -15.21 -2.74 9.14
C ALA A 138 -15.44 -3.53 7.85
N ARG A 139 -16.71 -3.80 7.50
CA ARG A 139 -17.04 -4.83 6.51
C ARG A 139 -18.31 -4.50 5.72
N TRP A 140 -18.22 -4.64 4.41
CA TRP A 140 -19.35 -4.61 3.49
C TRP A 140 -19.53 -5.98 2.83
N ARG A 141 -20.77 -6.45 2.73
CA ARG A 141 -21.13 -7.68 2.00
C ARG A 141 -22.63 -7.67 1.71
N ASP A 142 -23.03 -8.19 0.55
CA ASP A 142 -24.45 -8.37 0.19
C ASP A 142 -25.31 -7.09 0.30
N GLY A 143 -24.73 -5.94 -0.06
CA GLY A 143 -25.45 -4.65 -0.01
C GLY A 143 -25.51 -4.00 1.37
N GLU A 144 -24.77 -4.53 2.35
CA GLU A 144 -24.83 -4.07 3.73
C GLU A 144 -23.42 -3.86 4.32
N ALA A 145 -23.22 -2.70 4.92
CA ALA A 145 -22.08 -2.44 5.79
C ALA A 145 -22.41 -2.72 7.26
N ARG A 146 -21.52 -3.42 7.94
CA ARG A 146 -21.65 -3.79 9.36
C ARG A 146 -20.36 -3.61 10.13
N TYR A 147 -20.57 -3.56 11.44
CA TYR A 147 -19.58 -3.53 12.52
C TYR A 147 -18.80 -2.22 12.56
N PRO A 148 -18.69 -1.56 13.72
CA PRO A 148 -17.74 -0.49 13.90
C PRO A 148 -16.33 -0.95 13.49
N ALA A 149 -15.64 -0.10 12.75
CA ALA A 149 -14.24 -0.32 12.39
C ALA A 149 -13.31 -0.33 13.60
N TYR A 150 -12.16 -0.97 13.43
CA TYR A 150 -11.09 -1.13 14.42
C TYR A 150 -9.94 -0.18 14.13
N LEU A 151 -8.95 -0.12 15.02
CA LEU A 151 -7.76 0.73 14.86
C LEU A 151 -7.11 0.57 13.48
N ASP A 152 -6.93 -0.67 13.01
CA ASP A 152 -6.24 -0.98 11.76
C ASP A 152 -6.95 -0.34 10.55
N ASP A 153 -8.28 -0.37 10.53
CA ASP A 153 -9.08 0.24 9.46
C ASP A 153 -8.80 1.74 9.33
N TYR A 154 -8.70 2.44 10.47
CA TYR A 154 -8.40 3.87 10.49
C TYR A 154 -6.94 4.16 10.14
N ALA A 155 -6.00 3.47 10.79
CA ALA A 155 -4.57 3.69 10.56
C ALA A 155 -4.19 3.43 9.09
N TYR A 156 -4.72 2.37 8.49
CA TYR A 156 -4.47 2.05 7.10
C TYR A 156 -5.17 3.02 6.16
N LEU A 157 -6.36 3.53 6.49
CA LEU A 157 -7.05 4.51 5.65
C LEU A 157 -6.33 5.87 5.67
N VAL A 158 -5.75 6.27 6.81
CA VAL A 158 -4.84 7.42 6.88
C VAL A 158 -3.65 7.21 5.95
N TRP A 159 -3.00 6.04 6.01
CA TRP A 159 -1.91 5.70 5.09
C TRP A 159 -2.35 5.80 3.62
N ALA A 160 -3.51 5.22 3.29
CA ALA A 160 -4.07 5.23 1.94
C ALA A 160 -4.32 6.65 1.43
N CYS A 161 -4.87 7.54 2.27
CA CYS A 161 -5.09 8.94 1.92
C CYS A 161 -3.77 9.67 1.62
N LEU A 162 -2.74 9.43 2.43
CA LEU A 162 -1.41 10.04 2.20
C LEU A 162 -0.77 9.55 0.90
N GLU A 163 -0.93 8.26 0.55
CA GLU A 163 -0.44 7.76 -0.74
C GLU A 163 -1.28 8.26 -1.93
N LEU A 164 -2.60 8.39 -1.78
CA LEU A 164 -3.48 8.99 -2.78
C LEU A 164 -3.11 10.44 -3.06
N TYR A 165 -2.81 11.23 -2.01
CA TYR A 165 -2.27 12.58 -2.17
C TYR A 165 -0.97 12.55 -2.98
N ALA A 166 -0.01 11.72 -2.59
CA ALA A 166 1.29 11.66 -3.27
C ALA A 166 1.20 11.21 -4.74
N ALA A 167 0.14 10.50 -5.11
CA ALA A 167 -0.11 10.04 -6.48
C ALA A 167 -0.93 11.04 -7.32
N SER A 168 -1.99 11.61 -6.75
CA SER A 168 -2.94 12.50 -7.44
C SER A 168 -2.57 13.98 -7.36
N LEU A 169 -1.74 14.36 -6.39
CA LEU A 169 -1.47 15.74 -5.99
C LEU A 169 -2.73 16.51 -5.53
N ASN A 170 -3.83 15.81 -5.22
CA ASN A 170 -5.06 16.42 -4.73
C ASN A 170 -5.00 16.64 -3.20
N PRO A 171 -4.92 17.89 -2.71
CA PRO A 171 -4.82 18.18 -1.28
C PRO A 171 -6.02 17.73 -0.46
N ASP A 172 -7.18 17.47 -1.07
CA ASP A 172 -8.36 16.94 -0.37
C ASP A 172 -8.03 15.63 0.35
N TYR A 173 -7.16 14.79 -0.20
CA TYR A 173 -6.76 13.55 0.47
C TYR A 173 -5.95 13.81 1.75
N LEU A 174 -5.21 14.92 1.86
CA LEU A 174 -4.56 15.30 3.12
C LEU A 174 -5.59 15.74 4.16
N VAL A 175 -6.60 16.50 3.76
CA VAL A 175 -7.72 16.91 4.64
C VAL A 175 -8.46 15.67 5.15
N LYS A 176 -8.73 14.71 4.27
CA LYS A 176 -9.35 13.44 4.66
C LYS A 176 -8.45 12.61 5.57
N ALA A 177 -7.13 12.55 5.31
CA ALA A 177 -6.18 11.87 6.19
C ALA A 177 -6.23 12.43 7.62
N ARG A 178 -6.28 13.76 7.77
CA ARG A 178 -6.46 14.43 9.08
C ARG A 178 -7.78 14.06 9.74
N THR A 179 -8.88 14.11 8.99
CA THR A 179 -10.21 13.75 9.50
C THR A 179 -10.23 12.33 10.07
N TRP A 180 -9.62 11.38 9.37
CA TRP A 180 -9.53 9.99 9.83
C TRP A 180 -8.56 9.83 11.00
N ALA A 181 -7.45 10.58 11.04
CA ALA A 181 -6.52 10.57 12.16
C ALA A 181 -7.13 11.14 13.44
N GLU A 182 -7.92 12.22 13.35
CA GLU A 182 -8.65 12.81 14.47
C GLU A 182 -9.74 11.84 15.01
N ALA A 183 -10.46 11.16 14.12
CA ALA A 183 -11.41 10.14 14.50
C ALA A 183 -10.73 8.92 15.16
N MET A 184 -9.57 8.51 14.62
CA MET A 184 -8.74 7.45 15.21
C MET A 184 -8.30 7.83 16.62
N ASP A 185 -7.81 9.05 16.82
CA ASP A 185 -7.36 9.51 18.13
C ASP A 185 -8.51 9.51 19.16
N ARG A 186 -9.66 10.06 18.77
CA ARG A 186 -10.86 10.12 19.62
C ARG A 186 -11.35 8.74 20.05
N LEU A 187 -11.34 7.75 19.14
CA LEU A 187 -11.97 6.46 19.37
C LEU A 187 -11.06 5.46 20.09
N PHE A 188 -9.75 5.50 19.83
CA PHE A 188 -8.86 4.40 20.21
C PHE A 188 -7.78 4.79 21.22
N TRP A 189 -7.51 6.08 21.45
CA TRP A 189 -6.38 6.49 22.28
C TRP A 189 -6.53 6.06 23.74
N ASP A 190 -5.45 5.52 24.30
CA ASP A 190 -5.32 5.34 25.74
C ASP A 190 -4.67 6.56 26.40
N ARG A 191 -5.46 7.32 27.15
CA ARG A 191 -4.99 8.49 27.90
C ARG A 191 -4.08 8.15 29.07
N GLU A 192 -4.10 6.92 29.57
CA GLU A 192 -3.32 6.51 30.74
C GLU A 192 -1.99 5.86 30.33
N GLY A 193 -2.05 4.83 29.48
CA GLY A 193 -0.88 4.04 29.09
C GLY A 193 -0.24 4.39 27.75
N GLY A 194 -0.80 5.33 26.99
CA GLY A 194 -0.36 5.66 25.63
C GLY A 194 -0.61 4.54 24.62
N GLY A 195 -0.44 4.84 23.34
CA GLY A 195 -0.82 3.92 22.27
C GLY A 195 -2.35 3.80 22.09
N TYR A 196 -2.73 3.05 21.07
CA TYR A 196 -4.12 2.86 20.69
C TYR A 196 -4.61 1.45 21.04
N PHE A 197 -5.82 1.38 21.58
CA PHE A 197 -6.58 0.13 21.70
C PHE A 197 -7.06 -0.35 20.34
N PHE A 198 -7.14 -1.66 20.15
CA PHE A 198 -7.65 -2.23 18.90
C PHE A 198 -9.15 -1.94 18.69
N ALA A 199 -9.95 -2.08 19.75
CA ALA A 199 -11.39 -1.79 19.73
C ALA A 199 -11.67 -0.38 20.26
N ALA A 200 -12.68 0.28 19.69
CA ALA A 200 -13.08 1.63 20.05
C ALA A 200 -13.58 1.73 21.50
N ALA A 201 -13.49 2.92 22.09
CA ALA A 201 -13.89 3.18 23.48
C ALA A 201 -15.39 2.99 23.74
N ASP A 202 -16.20 3.10 22.69
CA ASP A 202 -17.66 2.93 22.72
C ASP A 202 -18.12 1.62 22.04
N ALA A 203 -17.19 0.68 21.80
CA ALA A 203 -17.53 -0.68 21.42
C ALA A 203 -18.12 -1.45 22.61
N GLU A 204 -18.62 -2.67 22.37
CA GLU A 204 -19.04 -3.57 23.46
C GLU A 204 -17.94 -3.68 24.52
N GLU A 205 -18.34 -3.70 25.79
CA GLU A 205 -17.41 -3.74 26.91
C GLU A 205 -16.66 -5.08 26.91
N LEU A 206 -15.41 -5.05 26.46
CA LEU A 206 -14.52 -6.21 26.46
C LEU A 206 -13.84 -6.36 27.82
N ILE A 207 -13.68 -7.60 28.28
CA ILE A 207 -12.91 -7.93 29.51
C ILE A 207 -11.49 -7.35 29.44
N VAL A 208 -10.88 -7.36 28.24
CA VAL A 208 -9.58 -6.73 27.97
C VAL A 208 -9.66 -6.03 26.62
N ARG A 209 -9.20 -4.78 26.55
CA ARG A 209 -8.96 -4.06 25.30
C ARG A 209 -7.47 -4.15 24.96
N PRO A 210 -7.06 -5.04 24.04
CA PRO A 210 -5.65 -5.17 23.72
C PRO A 210 -5.14 -3.98 22.92
N LYS A 211 -3.84 -3.70 23.07
CA LYS A 211 -3.09 -2.82 22.17
C LYS A 211 -2.09 -3.68 21.42
N GLU A 212 -2.34 -3.88 20.13
CA GLU A 212 -1.44 -4.67 19.31
C GLU A 212 -0.35 -3.77 18.73
N VAL A 213 0.89 -4.24 18.81
CA VAL A 213 2.05 -3.60 18.18
C VAL A 213 2.81 -4.58 17.28
N TYR A 214 2.61 -5.90 17.46
CA TYR A 214 3.26 -6.94 16.66
C TYR A 214 2.83 -6.88 15.20
N ASP A 215 3.81 -6.76 14.31
CA ASP A 215 3.63 -6.78 12.87
C ASP A 215 3.62 -8.24 12.42
N GLY A 216 2.42 -8.80 12.27
CA GLY A 216 2.20 -10.17 11.79
C GLY A 216 2.19 -10.25 10.26
N ALA A 217 1.18 -10.93 9.72
CA ALA A 217 0.96 -10.93 8.26
C ALA A 217 0.63 -9.54 7.70
N MET A 218 0.16 -8.63 8.56
CA MET A 218 -0.12 -7.22 8.29
C MET A 218 0.55 -6.38 9.39
N PRO A 219 0.94 -5.13 9.11
CA PRO A 219 1.52 -4.25 10.13
C PRO A 219 0.47 -3.90 11.19
N SER A 220 0.83 -3.80 12.46
CA SER A 220 -0.14 -3.45 13.50
C SER A 220 -0.70 -2.03 13.31
N GLY A 221 -1.94 -1.78 13.74
CA GLY A 221 -2.52 -0.44 13.72
C GLY A 221 -1.69 0.59 14.51
N ASN A 222 -1.04 0.21 15.61
CA ASN A 222 -0.13 1.12 16.33
C ASN A 222 1.14 1.43 15.54
N SER A 223 1.73 0.44 14.86
CA SER A 223 2.89 0.63 14.00
C SER A 223 2.59 1.60 12.85
N VAL A 224 1.48 1.37 12.15
CA VAL A 224 1.05 2.24 11.05
C VAL A 224 0.68 3.63 11.56
N ALA A 225 -0.11 3.72 12.64
CA ALA A 225 -0.48 5.01 13.21
C ALA A 225 0.75 5.83 13.62
N ALA A 226 1.74 5.23 14.29
CA ALA A 226 2.97 5.94 14.66
C ALA A 226 3.68 6.54 13.44
N ARG A 227 3.83 5.76 12.37
CA ARG A 227 4.50 6.21 11.14
C ARG A 227 3.71 7.28 10.41
N GLU A 228 2.42 7.07 10.20
CA GLU A 228 1.60 7.99 9.40
C GLU A 228 1.27 9.28 10.16
N LEU A 229 1.22 9.26 11.50
CA LEU A 229 1.13 10.47 12.31
C LEU A 229 2.42 11.32 12.20
N LEU A 230 3.60 10.71 12.15
CA LEU A 230 4.84 11.44 11.85
C LEU A 230 4.77 12.10 10.47
N ARG A 231 4.32 11.36 9.44
CA ARG A 231 4.15 11.91 8.09
C ARG A 231 3.14 13.05 8.06
N LEU A 232 1.99 12.90 8.73
CA LEU A 232 1.00 13.96 8.86
C LEU A 232 1.59 15.20 9.54
N ALA A 233 2.37 15.04 10.61
CA ALA A 233 3.02 16.17 11.28
C ALA A 233 3.92 16.95 10.29
N ARG A 234 4.68 16.25 9.46
CA ARG A 234 5.58 16.86 8.46
C ARG A 234 4.83 17.50 7.30
N LEU A 235 3.75 16.88 6.84
CA LEU A 235 2.95 17.37 5.71
C LEU A 235 2.03 18.53 6.10
N THR A 236 1.59 18.61 7.35
CA THR A 236 0.59 19.60 7.79
C THR A 236 1.18 20.70 8.66
N GLY A 237 2.36 20.45 9.27
CA GLY A 237 2.97 21.31 10.29
C GLY A 237 2.31 21.19 11.68
N ALA A 238 1.35 20.28 11.85
CA ALA A 238 0.63 20.09 13.11
C ALA A 238 1.44 19.22 14.10
N GLY A 239 2.00 19.88 15.12
CA GLY A 239 2.90 19.25 16.10
C GLY A 239 2.23 18.21 16.99
N GLU A 240 0.90 18.25 17.15
CA GLU A 240 0.16 17.26 17.94
C GLU A 240 0.30 15.83 17.40
N TYR A 241 0.43 15.66 16.09
CA TYR A 241 0.62 14.34 15.49
C TYR A 241 2.01 13.77 15.81
N GLU A 242 3.04 14.62 15.84
CA GLU A 242 4.40 14.22 16.19
C GLU A 242 4.49 13.81 17.67
N GLU A 243 3.86 14.60 18.55
CA GLU A 243 3.76 14.26 19.97
C GLU A 243 3.03 12.94 20.17
N ARG A 244 1.91 12.74 19.47
CA ARG A 244 1.16 11.48 19.54
C ARG A 244 1.99 10.29 19.09
N ALA A 245 2.70 10.42 17.97
CA ALA A 245 3.59 9.37 17.48
C ALA A 245 4.71 9.04 18.48
N ARG A 246 5.32 10.06 19.11
CA ARG A 246 6.33 9.84 20.16
C ARG A 246 5.78 9.09 21.37
N GLN A 247 4.55 9.37 21.78
CA GLN A 247 3.90 8.67 22.88
C GLN A 247 3.63 7.19 22.52
N ILE A 248 3.23 6.90 21.29
CA ILE A 248 3.12 5.50 20.80
C ILE A 248 4.49 4.82 20.83
N LEU A 249 5.52 5.49 20.32
CA LEU A 249 6.89 4.96 20.30
C LEU A 249 7.38 4.63 21.71
N ALA A 250 7.16 5.53 22.66
CA ALA A 250 7.53 5.35 24.06
C ALA A 250 6.77 4.19 24.73
N ALA A 251 5.46 4.06 24.47
CA ALA A 251 4.61 3.04 25.08
C ALA A 251 5.05 1.60 24.73
N PHE A 252 5.62 1.39 23.54
CA PHE A 252 6.00 0.06 23.07
C PHE A 252 7.51 -0.17 22.96
N ALA A 253 8.35 0.83 23.24
CA ALA A 253 9.80 0.77 23.06
C ALA A 253 10.46 -0.43 23.77
N SER A 254 10.03 -0.77 24.99
CA SER A 254 10.55 -1.91 25.75
C SER A 254 10.29 -3.24 25.05
N ARG A 255 9.03 -3.48 24.65
CA ARG A 255 8.60 -4.70 23.95
C ARG A 255 9.26 -4.83 22.57
N VAL A 256 9.38 -3.72 21.84
CA VAL A 256 10.02 -3.72 20.51
C VAL A 256 11.51 -4.01 20.61
N LYS A 257 12.19 -3.48 21.63
CA LYS A 257 13.61 -3.73 21.88
C LYS A 257 13.94 -5.21 22.11
N GLU A 258 13.02 -5.98 22.71
CA GLU A 258 13.21 -7.41 22.96
C GLU A 258 13.23 -8.24 21.66
N TYR A 259 12.43 -7.86 20.65
CA TYR A 259 12.36 -8.59 19.38
C TYR A 259 12.04 -7.68 18.18
N PRO A 260 12.98 -6.82 17.72
CA PRO A 260 12.71 -5.82 16.67
C PRO A 260 12.20 -6.40 15.34
N ALA A 261 12.60 -7.62 15.00
CA ALA A 261 12.19 -8.28 13.76
C ALA A 261 10.67 -8.57 13.68
N GLY A 262 9.97 -8.60 14.83
CA GLY A 262 8.51 -8.72 14.88
C GLY A 262 7.76 -7.38 14.78
N TYR A 263 8.47 -6.27 14.62
CA TYR A 263 7.92 -4.91 14.69
C TYR A 263 8.49 -4.01 13.59
N THR A 264 8.70 -4.56 12.38
CA THR A 264 9.44 -3.87 11.31
C THR A 264 8.81 -2.56 10.85
N HIS A 265 7.47 -2.45 10.84
CA HIS A 265 6.78 -1.21 10.49
C HIS A 265 6.90 -0.18 11.63
N PHE A 266 6.85 -0.64 12.88
CA PHE A 266 7.15 0.23 14.03
C PHE A 266 8.58 0.75 13.98
N MET A 267 9.54 -0.09 13.59
CA MET A 267 10.94 0.32 13.42
C MET A 267 11.12 1.37 12.32
N GLN A 268 10.28 1.37 11.29
CA GLN A 268 10.24 2.47 10.30
C GLN A 268 9.78 3.78 10.94
N ALA A 269 8.74 3.74 11.78
CA ALA A 269 8.30 4.92 12.54
C ALA A 269 9.41 5.43 13.49
N ALA A 270 10.09 4.51 14.18
CA ALA A 270 11.20 4.85 15.07
C ALA A 270 12.36 5.49 14.30
N LEU A 271 12.69 4.99 13.11
CA LEU A 271 13.71 5.58 12.23
C LEU A 271 13.33 7.02 11.86
N GLN A 272 12.11 7.24 11.38
CA GLN A 272 11.61 8.57 11.00
C GLN A 272 11.55 9.56 12.17
N ALA A 273 11.27 9.08 13.40
CA ALA A 273 11.26 9.92 14.58
C ALA A 273 12.67 10.34 15.04
N LEU A 274 13.66 9.47 14.85
CA LEU A 274 15.05 9.71 15.24
C LEU A 274 15.84 10.46 14.17
N TRP A 275 15.49 10.27 12.90
CA TRP A 275 16.09 10.93 11.76
C TRP A 275 15.02 11.79 11.06
N PRO A 276 14.59 12.91 11.65
CA PRO A 276 13.62 13.77 11.00
C PRO A 276 14.22 14.27 9.69
N GLY A 277 13.60 13.85 8.60
CA GLY A 277 14.04 14.11 7.24
C GLY A 277 13.91 15.57 6.79
N LYS A 278 13.58 15.77 5.52
CA LYS A 278 13.33 17.09 4.92
C LYS A 278 11.88 17.20 4.47
N GLU A 279 11.31 18.39 4.57
CA GLU A 279 10.05 18.72 3.91
C GLU A 279 10.35 19.51 2.64
N VAL A 280 9.71 19.15 1.53
CA VAL A 280 9.92 19.82 0.23
C VAL A 280 8.58 20.35 -0.26
N VAL A 281 8.43 21.66 -0.34
CA VAL A 281 7.22 22.28 -0.93
C VAL A 281 7.56 22.71 -2.35
N VAL A 282 6.88 22.11 -3.32
CA VAL A 282 6.97 22.46 -4.73
C VAL A 282 5.78 23.35 -5.08
N THR A 283 6.05 24.45 -5.75
CA THR A 283 5.04 25.38 -6.25
C THR A 283 5.24 25.58 -7.75
N GLY A 284 4.15 25.71 -8.50
CA GLY A 284 4.20 25.86 -9.96
C GLY A 284 3.18 25.01 -10.69
N ASP A 285 3.00 25.28 -11.98
CA ASP A 285 2.08 24.54 -12.84
C ASP A 285 2.54 23.07 -13.01
N ALA A 286 1.67 22.10 -12.71
CA ALA A 286 1.97 20.67 -12.86
C ALA A 286 2.36 20.28 -14.30
N ALA A 287 1.94 21.06 -15.31
CA ALA A 287 2.29 20.84 -16.70
C ALA A 287 3.64 21.48 -17.11
N ALA A 288 4.24 22.33 -16.26
CA ALA A 288 5.53 22.93 -16.55
C ALA A 288 6.64 21.87 -16.48
N GLU A 289 7.57 21.89 -17.44
CA GLU A 289 8.67 20.93 -17.55
C GLU A 289 9.47 20.79 -16.25
N ASP A 290 9.84 21.92 -15.65
CA ASP A 290 10.56 21.98 -14.38
C ASP A 290 9.78 21.38 -13.21
N THR A 291 8.47 21.61 -13.15
CA THR A 291 7.60 21.03 -12.12
C THR A 291 7.47 19.52 -12.32
N GLN A 292 7.26 19.05 -13.55
CA GLN A 292 7.22 17.62 -13.87
C GLN A 292 8.55 16.93 -13.51
N LYS A 293 9.68 17.59 -13.74
CA LYS A 293 11.01 17.07 -13.43
C LYS A 293 11.20 16.83 -11.94
N ILE A 294 10.88 17.81 -11.08
CA ILE A 294 11.00 17.64 -9.62
C ILE A 294 9.98 16.66 -9.07
N LEU A 295 8.71 16.72 -9.52
CA LEU A 295 7.67 15.81 -9.06
C LEU A 295 7.98 14.36 -9.46
N GLY A 296 8.43 14.14 -10.70
CA GLY A 296 8.86 12.82 -11.16
C GLY A 296 10.00 12.26 -10.32
N ALA A 297 10.97 13.09 -9.94
CA ALA A 297 12.07 12.70 -9.06
C ALA A 297 11.59 12.31 -7.65
N LEU A 298 10.64 13.08 -7.09
CA LEU A 298 10.04 12.84 -5.77
C LEU A 298 9.10 11.61 -5.74
N GLN A 299 8.39 11.33 -6.84
CA GLN A 299 7.42 10.24 -6.93
C GLN A 299 8.05 8.88 -7.23
N GLN A 300 9.11 8.83 -8.04
CA GLN A 300 9.72 7.58 -8.52
C GLN A 300 10.82 7.05 -7.61
N LYS A 301 11.57 7.91 -6.92
CA LYS A 301 12.67 7.48 -6.05
C LYS A 301 12.17 7.13 -4.65
N PHE A 302 12.78 6.10 -4.05
CA PHE A 302 12.51 5.76 -2.65
C PHE A 302 13.26 6.74 -1.74
N LEU A 303 12.54 7.74 -1.23
CA LEU A 303 13.06 8.80 -0.36
C LEU A 303 12.32 8.79 1.00
N PRO A 304 12.58 7.82 1.89
CA PRO A 304 11.82 7.64 3.13
C PRO A 304 11.95 8.82 4.12
N GLU A 305 13.00 9.63 3.95
CA GLU A 305 13.31 10.83 4.73
C GLU A 305 12.89 12.13 4.03
N VAL A 306 12.07 12.06 2.97
CA VAL A 306 11.58 13.25 2.27
C VAL A 306 10.06 13.22 2.25
N ASN A 307 9.46 14.16 2.97
CA ASN A 307 8.05 14.46 2.85
C ASN A 307 7.92 15.64 1.89
N TRP A 308 6.92 15.63 1.02
CA TRP A 308 6.81 16.68 0.03
C TRP A 308 5.37 17.07 -0.21
N LEU A 309 5.19 18.34 -0.58
CA LEU A 309 3.92 18.93 -0.96
C LEU A 309 4.02 19.54 -2.34
N TRP A 310 2.90 19.59 -3.04
CA TRP A 310 2.77 20.34 -4.27
C TRP A 310 1.49 21.16 -4.26
N ALA A 311 1.58 22.38 -4.78
CA ALA A 311 0.41 23.15 -5.19
C ALA A 311 0.78 24.11 -6.31
N ARG A 312 -0.19 24.44 -7.17
CA ARG A 312 0.02 25.50 -8.18
C ARG A 312 0.27 26.86 -7.51
N ASP A 313 -0.53 27.16 -6.50
CA ASP A 313 -0.42 28.34 -5.64
C ASP A 313 -0.35 27.86 -4.19
N PRO A 314 0.62 28.32 -3.37
CA PRO A 314 0.67 28.04 -1.94
C PRO A 314 -0.69 28.14 -1.23
N ALA A 315 -1.52 29.13 -1.58
CA ALA A 315 -2.82 29.35 -0.95
C ALA A 315 -3.77 28.14 -1.04
N ALA A 316 -3.62 27.29 -2.07
CA ALA A 316 -4.41 26.06 -2.20
C ALA A 316 -4.14 25.02 -1.10
N LEU A 317 -3.04 25.17 -0.35
CA LEU A 317 -2.70 24.31 0.78
C LEU A 317 -3.22 24.83 2.12
N ALA A 318 -3.96 25.96 2.16
CA ALA A 318 -4.32 26.61 3.42
C ALA A 318 -5.07 25.70 4.41
N GLU A 319 -5.93 24.82 3.90
CA GLU A 319 -6.65 23.85 4.74
C GLU A 319 -5.77 22.66 5.15
N ALA A 320 -5.01 22.10 4.20
CA ALA A 320 -4.22 20.90 4.42
C ALA A 320 -2.92 21.15 5.20
N ALA A 321 -2.18 22.21 4.83
CA ALA A 321 -0.84 22.53 5.31
C ALA A 321 -0.65 24.07 5.43
N PRO A 322 -1.15 24.69 6.52
CA PRO A 322 -1.10 26.14 6.69
C PRO A 322 0.30 26.75 6.60
N PHE A 323 1.35 26.03 7.06
CA PHE A 323 2.73 26.51 6.96
C PHE A 323 3.20 26.65 5.50
N ALA A 324 2.77 25.73 4.63
CA ALA A 324 3.13 25.75 3.21
C ALA A 324 2.37 26.87 2.48
N ALA A 325 1.13 27.14 2.89
CA ALA A 325 0.34 28.23 2.34
C ALA A 325 0.88 29.62 2.68
N ALA A 326 1.64 29.75 3.76
CA ALA A 326 2.32 31.00 4.14
C ALA A 326 3.61 31.28 3.34
N LEU A 327 4.05 30.35 2.48
CA LEU A 327 5.25 30.54 1.67
C LEU A 327 5.00 31.59 0.57
N PRO A 328 6.02 32.40 0.21
CA PRO A 328 5.86 33.39 -0.84
C PRO A 328 5.41 32.76 -2.17
N ALA A 329 4.37 33.29 -2.80
CA ALA A 329 4.08 32.95 -4.19
C ALA A 329 5.21 33.48 -5.09
N GLN A 330 5.58 32.71 -6.11
CA GLN A 330 6.59 33.07 -7.10
C GLN A 330 6.09 32.69 -8.49
N GLU A 331 6.60 33.37 -9.52
CA GLU A 331 6.35 32.97 -10.90
C GLU A 331 7.18 31.73 -11.27
N GLY A 332 6.58 30.81 -12.01
CA GLY A 332 7.23 29.58 -12.46
C GLY A 332 7.36 28.52 -11.37
N THR A 333 8.22 27.51 -11.62
CA THR A 333 8.47 26.43 -10.65
C THR A 333 9.40 26.91 -9.55
N CYS A 334 8.97 26.78 -8.30
CA CYS A 334 9.79 27.09 -7.13
C CYS A 334 9.75 25.96 -6.12
N VAL A 335 10.90 25.68 -5.50
CA VAL A 335 11.02 24.67 -4.46
C VAL A 335 11.52 25.28 -3.16
N TYR A 336 10.86 24.92 -2.06
CA TYR A 336 11.24 25.26 -0.70
C TYR A 336 11.67 23.98 0.01
N VAL A 337 12.87 23.97 0.58
CA VAL A 337 13.34 22.86 1.42
C VAL A 337 13.25 23.33 2.87
N CYS A 338 12.34 22.72 3.62
CA CYS A 338 12.15 22.99 5.04
C CYS A 338 12.81 21.91 5.90
N ARG A 339 13.36 22.35 7.03
CA ARG A 339 13.95 21.50 8.06
C ARG A 339 13.68 22.15 9.41
N ASN A 340 13.22 21.37 10.39
CA ASN A 340 12.99 21.85 11.76
C ASN A 340 12.16 23.14 11.81
N PHE A 341 11.04 23.17 11.09
CA PHE A 341 10.11 24.31 11.04
C PHE A 341 10.67 25.60 10.38
N ALA A 342 11.81 25.53 9.72
CA ALA A 342 12.37 26.63 8.94
C ALA A 342 12.50 26.24 7.46
N CYS A 343 12.00 27.08 6.56
CA CYS A 343 12.08 26.87 5.12
C CYS A 343 13.20 27.70 4.49
N SER A 344 13.81 27.17 3.43
CA SER A 344 14.77 27.91 2.61
C SER A 344 14.10 29.09 1.88
N ARG A 345 14.91 29.98 1.29
CA ARG A 345 14.43 30.88 0.23
C ARG A 345 13.91 30.08 -0.97
N PRO A 346 13.02 30.66 -1.82
CA PRO A 346 12.56 29.99 -3.03
C PRO A 346 13.75 29.62 -3.91
N ARG A 347 13.78 28.37 -4.39
CA ARG A 347 14.81 27.88 -5.30
C ARG A 347 14.22 27.55 -6.65
N THR A 348 14.77 28.16 -7.69
CA THR A 348 14.34 28.02 -9.08
C THR A 348 15.27 27.14 -9.92
N ASP A 349 16.50 26.87 -9.45
CA ASP A 349 17.38 25.88 -10.10
C ASP A 349 16.99 24.46 -9.68
N ILE A 350 16.06 23.87 -10.45
CA ILE A 350 15.46 22.58 -10.16
C ILE A 350 16.48 21.44 -10.20
N SER A 351 17.46 21.49 -11.12
CA SER A 351 18.44 20.42 -11.25
C SER A 351 19.35 20.36 -10.00
N THR A 352 19.77 21.51 -9.50
CA THR A 352 20.54 21.61 -8.26
C THR A 352 19.72 21.18 -7.04
N VAL A 353 18.42 21.50 -7.02
CA VAL A 353 17.48 21.05 -5.96
C VAL A 353 17.34 19.54 -5.91
N ILE A 354 17.10 18.90 -7.06
CA ILE A 354 16.98 17.45 -7.17
C ILE A 354 18.25 16.77 -6.62
N ALA A 355 19.44 17.24 -6.99
CA ALA A 355 20.70 16.69 -6.52
C ALA A 355 20.88 16.79 -4.99
N GLU A 356 20.42 17.88 -4.37
CA GLU A 356 20.50 18.03 -2.91
C GLU A 356 19.47 17.18 -2.15
N ILE A 357 18.27 17.01 -2.71
CA ILE A 357 17.20 16.23 -2.07
C ILE A 357 17.54 14.74 -2.11
N ILE A 358 17.96 14.24 -3.28
CA ILE A 358 18.18 12.81 -3.50
C ILE A 358 19.57 12.37 -3.00
N GLY A 359 20.54 13.27 -2.90
CA GLY A 359 21.94 12.92 -2.67
C GLY A 359 22.58 12.25 -3.90
N PRO A 360 23.90 11.97 -3.87
CA PRO A 360 24.52 11.15 -4.90
C PRO A 360 23.87 9.75 -4.90
N GLU A 361 23.65 9.18 -6.08
CA GLU A 361 23.23 7.78 -6.16
C GLU A 361 24.27 6.89 -5.45
N PRO A 362 23.83 5.94 -4.62
CA PRO A 362 24.72 5.11 -3.79
C PRO A 362 25.69 4.25 -4.61
#